data_AF-A0A2P8W5I2-F1
#
_entry.id   AF-A0A2P8W5I2-F1
#
_cell.length_a   1.000
_cell.length_b   1.000
_cell.length_c   1.000
_cell.angle_alpha   90.00
_cell.angle_beta   90.00
_cell.angle_gamma   90.00
#
_symmetry.space_group_name_H-M   'P 1'
#
loop_
_entity.id
_entity.type
_entity.pdbx_description
1 polymer ?
#
loop_
_entity_poly.entity_id
_entity_poly.type
_entity_poly.pdbx_seq_one_letter_code
_entity_poly.pdbx_strand_id
1 'polypeptide(L)' 'MAEAKILVVDDDPAIRNLIHRFLAKQDYQMESAEDG' A
#
# COMPACT_ATOMS: atom_id res chain seq x y z
N MET A 1 4.74 -3.09 19.87
CA MET A 1 5.49 -2.42 18.78
C MET A 1 4.44 -1.84 17.86
N ALA A 2 4.55 -0.58 17.45
CA ALA A 2 3.56 -0.01 16.53
C ALA A 2 3.72 -0.70 15.17
N GLU A 3 2.66 -1.33 14.67
CA GLU A 3 2.63 -1.84 13.29
C GLU A 3 2.85 -0.65 12.35
N ALA A 4 3.88 -0.71 11.50
CA ALA A 4 4.12 0.37 10.55
C ALA A 4 3.00 0.35 9.50
N LYS A 5 2.26 1.45 9.44
CA LYS A 5 1.15 1.65 8.51
C LYS A 5 1.64 2.38 7.27
N ILE A 6 1.39 1.82 6.09
CA ILE A 6 1.83 2.37 4.81
C ILE A 6 0.59 2.77 4.00
N LEU A 7 0.54 4.03 3.59
CA LEU A 7 -0.46 4.56 2.65
C LEU A 7 0.17 4.66 1.26
N VAL A 8 -0.43 4.01 0.28
CA VAL A 8 -0.02 4.08 -1.12
C VAL A 8 -1.02 4.96 -1.87
N VAL A 9 -0.55 6.07 -2.45
CA VAL A 9 -1.33 7.00 -3.27
C VAL A 9 -0.79 6.97 -4.68
N ASP A 10 -1.57 6.41 -5.61
CA ASP A 10 -1.26 6.34 -7.02
C ASP A 10 -2.57 6.21 -7.82
N ASP A 11 -2.70 7.03 -8.86
CA ASP A 11 -3.88 7.09 -9.74
C ASP A 11 -3.91 5.89 -10.71
N ASP A 12 -2.77 5.22 -10.93
CA ASP A 12 -2.69 4.01 -11.75
C ASP A 12 -2.97 2.74 -10.91
N PRO A 13 -4.08 2.03 -11.17
CA PRO A 13 -4.41 0.81 -10.45
C PRO A 13 -3.39 -0.32 -10.66
N ALA A 14 -2.63 -0.32 -11.77
CA ALA A 14 -1.58 -1.30 -12.02
C ALA A 14 -0.39 -1.11 -11.08
N ILE A 15 0.04 0.14 -10.86
CA ILE A 15 1.14 0.48 -9.96
C ILE A 15 0.74 0.20 -8.50
N ARG A 16 -0.47 0.62 -8.10
CA ARG A 16 -1.02 0.36 -6.77
C ARG A 16 -1.04 -1.12 -6.41
N ASN A 17 -1.47 -1.96 -7.36
CA ASN A 17 -1.49 -3.41 -7.20
C ASN A 17 -0.07 -4.01 -7.11
N LEU A 18 0.90 -3.48 -7.85
CA LEU A 18 2.29 -3.92 -7.79
C LEU A 18 2.88 -3.63 -6.40
N ILE A 19 2.70 -2.41 -5.90
CA ILE A 19 3.20 -1.97 -4.59
C ILE A 19 2.55 -2.78 -3.47
N HIS A 20 1.22 -2.97 -3.53
CA HIS A 20 0.50 -3.80 -2.56
C HIS A 20 1.04 -5.24 -2.54
N ARG A 21 1.25 -5.88 -3.69
CA ARG A 21 1.81 -7.25 -3.74
C ARG A 21 3.24 -7.34 -3.22
N PHE A 22 4.03 -6.28 -3.42
CA PHE A 22 5.41 -6.22 -2.94
C PHE A 22 5.46 -6.09 -1.41
N LEU A 23 4.66 -5.17 -0.86
CA LEU A 23 4.66 -4.84 0.57
C LEU A 23 3.82 -5.81 1.42
N ALA A 24 2.85 -6.53 0.84
CA ALA A 24 2.07 -7.57 1.52
C ALA A 24 2.91 -8.75 2.05
N LYS A 25 4.16 -8.88 1.60
CA LYS A 25 5.12 -9.87 2.12
C LYS A 25 5.77 -9.45 3.44
N GLN A 26 5.48 -8.25 3.91
CA GLN A 26 5.98 -7.68 5.14
C GLN A 26 4.75 -7.45 6.02
N ASP A 27 4.83 -7.71 7.33
CA ASP A 27 3.71 -7.59 8.29
C ASP A 27 3.32 -6.11 8.55
N TYR A 28 3.08 -5.36 7.49
CA TYR A 28 2.65 -3.98 7.51
C TYR A 28 1.14 -3.88 7.29
N GLN A 29 0.51 -2.96 8.00
CA GLN A 29 -0.87 -2.57 7.71
C GLN A 29 -0.87 -1.66 6.48
N MET A 30 -1.52 -2.09 5.40
CA MET A 30 -1.59 -1.33 4.16
C MET A 30 -2.96 -0.70 3.95
N GLU A 31 -2.96 0.56 3.55
CA GLU A 31 -4.12 1.25 3.01
C GLU A 31 -3.77 1.84 1.64
N SER A 32 -4.76 1.87 0.75
CA SER A 32 -4.64 2.48 -0.56
C SER A 32 -5.70 3.57 -0.70
N ALA A 33 -5.27 4.73 -1.18
CA ALA A 33 -6.16 5.80 -1.61
C ALA A 33 -6.00 5.96 -3.12
N GLU A 34 -7.12 6.12 -3.81
CA GLU A 34 -7.16 6.32 -5.27
C GLU A 34 -7.38 7.76 -5.67
N ASP A 35 -7.69 8.61 -4.69
CA ASP A 35 -7.77 10.06 -4.81
C ASP A 35 -7.65 10.64 -3.39
N GLY A 36 -7.12 11.85 -3.28
CA GLY A 36 -6.87 12.54 -2.00
C GLY A 36 -8.09 13.18 -1.37
#